data_AF-A0A212JSL6-F1
#
_entry.id   AF-A0A212JSL6-F1
#
_cell.length_a   1.000
_cell.length_b   1.000
_cell.length_c   1.000
_cell.angle_alpha   90.00
_cell.angle_beta   90.00
_cell.angle_gamma   90.00
#
_symmetry.space_group_name_H-M   'P 1'
#
loop_
_entity.id
_entity.type
_entity.pdbx_description
1 polymer ?
#
loop_
_entity_poly.entity_id
_entity_poly.type
_entity_poly.pdbx_seq_one_letter_code
_entity_poly.pdbx_strand_id
1 'polypeptide(L)'
;MVNTISKAELSTYAQEVFPGRIIVIQEETEAKKACDYLSKCEAIGFDTETRPAFRKGVTHQIALMQLSTIDTCFLFRLNLIGFPACLAELLVNPAVKKIGLSLKDDFSAIHKRMSLAPANFVELQSFVKDYGIEDNGLQRIYGILFEKRISKGQRLSNWEVDVLSDSQKMYAALDAWACLRIYNELKNKEKINSVRS
;
A
#
# COMPACT_ATOMS: atom_id res chain seq x y z
N MET A 1 -10.76 -10.86 20.53
CA MET A 1 -9.67 -10.63 19.56
C MET A 1 -8.55 -9.93 20.31
N VAL A 2 -7.28 -10.20 20.02
CA VAL A 2 -6.17 -9.38 20.55
C VAL A 2 -6.22 -8.04 19.82
N ASN A 3 -6.34 -6.93 20.56
CA ASN A 3 -6.59 -5.62 19.94
C ASN A 3 -5.31 -4.77 19.79
N THR A 4 -4.23 -5.17 20.49
CA THR A 4 -2.90 -4.54 20.45
C THR A 4 -1.83 -5.62 20.62
N ILE A 5 -0.63 -5.40 20.07
CA ILE A 5 0.51 -6.32 20.21
C ILE A 5 1.75 -5.58 20.72
N SER A 6 2.62 -6.13 21.55
CA SER A 6 3.84 -5.41 21.94
C SER A 6 4.93 -5.45 20.85
N LYS A 7 5.89 -4.51 20.85
CA LYS A 7 7.04 -4.59 19.91
C LYS A 7 7.90 -5.84 20.17
N ALA A 8 8.05 -6.23 21.44
CA ALA A 8 8.80 -7.41 21.85
C ALA A 8 8.14 -8.68 21.30
N GLU A 9 6.83 -8.81 21.49
CA GLU A 9 6.03 -9.91 20.96
C GLU A 9 6.06 -9.95 19.43
N LEU A 10 5.81 -8.84 18.74
CA LEU A 10 5.88 -8.79 17.28
C LEU A 10 7.26 -9.23 16.74
N SER A 11 8.33 -9.00 17.50
CA SER A 11 9.68 -9.39 17.09
C SER A 11 9.93 -10.90 17.10
N THR A 12 9.14 -11.68 17.85
CA THR A 12 9.26 -13.15 17.90
C THR A 12 8.63 -13.84 16.70
N TYR A 13 7.68 -13.16 16.02
CA TYR A 13 6.98 -13.72 14.86
C TYR A 13 7.89 -13.92 13.65
N ALA A 14 7.55 -14.92 12.84
CA ALA A 14 8.23 -15.18 11.58
C ALA A 14 8.07 -13.97 10.64
N GLN A 15 9.15 -13.64 9.91
CA GLN A 15 9.11 -12.56 8.95
C GLN A 15 8.25 -12.95 7.74
N GLU A 16 7.31 -12.08 7.39
CA GLU A 16 6.51 -12.22 6.17
C GLU A 16 7.30 -11.77 4.95
N VAL A 17 7.01 -12.43 3.84
CA VAL A 17 7.49 -12.04 2.50
C VAL A 17 6.30 -12.03 1.55
N PHE A 18 6.35 -11.15 0.55
CA PHE A 18 5.36 -11.20 -0.52
C PHE A 18 5.63 -12.45 -1.39
N PRO A 19 4.66 -13.38 -1.51
CA PRO A 19 4.89 -14.63 -2.22
C PRO A 19 4.70 -14.51 -3.74
N GLY A 20 4.19 -13.37 -4.21
CA GLY A 20 3.77 -13.17 -5.59
C GLY A 20 4.87 -12.64 -6.51
N ARG A 21 4.47 -12.36 -7.75
CA ARG A 21 5.34 -11.77 -8.77
C ARG A 21 5.43 -10.26 -8.58
N ILE A 22 6.63 -9.72 -8.74
CA ILE A 22 6.86 -8.28 -8.70
C ILE A 22 7.22 -7.81 -10.11
N ILE A 23 6.44 -6.89 -10.65
CA ILE A 23 6.64 -6.33 -11.98
C ILE A 23 6.98 -4.85 -11.83
N VAL A 24 8.19 -4.47 -12.21
CA VAL A 24 8.61 -3.06 -12.23
C VAL A 24 8.17 -2.44 -13.55
N ILE A 25 7.47 -1.31 -13.48
CA ILE A 25 6.91 -0.62 -14.64
C ILE A 25 7.76 0.63 -14.90
N GLN A 26 8.46 0.64 -16.03
CA GLN A 26 9.39 1.70 -16.45
C GLN A 26 9.07 2.29 -17.81
N GLU A 27 8.01 1.81 -18.46
CA GLU A 27 7.49 2.38 -19.71
C GLU A 27 5.98 2.60 -19.67
N GLU A 28 5.50 3.55 -20.47
CA GLU A 28 4.06 3.84 -20.58
C GLU A 28 3.25 2.66 -21.15
N THR A 29 3.83 1.89 -22.07
CA THR A 29 3.15 0.71 -22.65
C THR A 29 2.95 -0.40 -21.62
N GLU A 30 3.92 -0.60 -20.72
CA GLU A 30 3.81 -1.50 -19.58
C GLU A 30 2.78 -1.01 -18.57
N ALA A 31 2.79 0.30 -18.29
CA ALA A 31 1.82 0.94 -17.40
C ALA A 31 0.39 0.74 -17.90
N LYS A 32 0.16 0.88 -19.20
CA LYS A 32 -1.14 0.63 -19.81
C LYS A 32 -1.59 -0.82 -19.61
N LYS A 33 -0.72 -1.81 -19.89
CA LYS A 33 -1.04 -3.24 -19.69
C LYS A 33 -1.37 -3.54 -18.22
N ALA A 34 -0.60 -2.98 -17.29
CA ALA A 34 -0.84 -3.14 -15.86
C ALA A 34 -2.18 -2.51 -15.44
N CYS A 35 -2.51 -1.31 -15.91
CA CYS A 35 -3.78 -0.64 -15.61
C CYS A 35 -4.98 -1.36 -16.25
N ASP A 36 -4.85 -1.87 -17.48
CA ASP A 36 -5.87 -2.68 -18.16
C ASP A 36 -6.16 -3.99 -17.39
N TYR A 37 -5.16 -4.54 -16.70
CA TYR A 37 -5.33 -5.70 -15.81
C TYR A 37 -5.98 -5.29 -14.47
N LEU A 38 -5.40 -4.30 -13.78
CA LEU A 38 -5.84 -3.85 -12.45
C LEU A 38 -7.27 -3.29 -12.47
N SER A 39 -7.71 -2.68 -13.58
CA SER A 39 -9.07 -2.15 -13.74
C SER A 39 -10.17 -3.22 -13.71
N LYS A 40 -9.81 -4.49 -13.89
CA LYS A 40 -10.75 -5.64 -13.82
C LYS A 40 -10.83 -6.25 -12.42
N CYS A 41 -9.98 -5.82 -11.49
CA CYS A 41 -10.00 -6.30 -10.11
C CYS A 41 -11.06 -5.56 -9.29
N GLU A 42 -11.73 -6.25 -8.38
CA GLU A 42 -12.69 -5.62 -7.47
C GLU A 42 -11.99 -4.74 -6.42
N ALA A 43 -10.81 -5.17 -5.97
CA ALA A 43 -10.00 -4.49 -4.98
C ALA A 43 -8.51 -4.73 -5.24
N ILE A 44 -7.70 -3.70 -5.01
CA ILE A 44 -6.24 -3.73 -5.11
C ILE A 44 -5.62 -3.06 -3.88
N GLY A 45 -4.48 -3.55 -3.45
CA GLY A 45 -3.64 -2.89 -2.45
C GLY A 45 -2.91 -1.69 -3.04
N PHE A 46 -2.72 -0.66 -2.24
CA PHE A 46 -2.11 0.61 -2.63
C PHE A 46 -1.11 1.06 -1.56
N ASP A 47 0.02 1.58 -2.03
CA ASP A 47 0.99 2.33 -1.21
C ASP A 47 1.77 3.32 -2.09
N THR A 48 2.54 4.23 -1.48
CA THR A 48 3.51 5.07 -2.20
C THR A 48 4.82 5.26 -1.45
N GLU A 49 5.88 5.55 -2.20
CA GLU A 49 7.20 5.83 -1.63
C GLU A 49 7.83 7.10 -2.21
N THR A 50 8.48 7.88 -1.33
CA THR A 50 9.18 9.13 -1.67
C THR A 50 10.63 9.05 -1.19
N ARG A 51 11.55 9.74 -1.85
CA ARG A 51 12.91 9.89 -1.31
C ARG A 51 12.83 10.63 0.04
N PRO A 52 13.51 10.14 1.10
CA PRO A 52 13.51 10.83 2.39
C PRO A 52 14.11 12.23 2.30
N ALA A 53 13.46 13.20 2.95
CA ALA A 53 14.00 14.54 3.13
C ALA A 53 14.66 14.66 4.51
N PHE A 54 15.97 14.90 4.55
CA PHE A 54 16.74 15.07 5.80
C PHE A 54 16.86 16.53 6.25
N ARG A 55 16.32 17.47 5.47
CA ARG A 55 16.32 18.91 5.78
C ARG A 55 14.88 19.42 5.90
N LYS A 56 14.60 20.21 6.94
CA LYS A 56 13.28 20.80 7.18
C LYS A 56 12.88 21.69 6.00
N GLY A 57 11.65 21.53 5.51
CA GLY A 57 11.11 22.29 4.38
C GLY A 57 11.37 21.69 2.99
N VAL A 58 12.15 20.61 2.89
CA VAL A 58 12.32 19.87 1.63
C VAL A 58 11.25 18.78 1.55
N THR A 59 10.54 18.69 0.43
CA THR A 59 9.63 17.57 0.12
C THR A 59 9.96 17.02 -1.25
N HIS A 60 10.03 15.69 -1.35
CA HIS A 60 10.20 15.00 -2.61
C HIS A 60 8.86 14.56 -3.17
N GLN A 61 8.82 14.44 -4.49
CA GLN A 61 7.66 13.95 -5.20
C GLN A 61 7.60 12.41 -5.09
N ILE A 62 6.42 11.80 -5.25
CA ILE A 62 6.26 10.34 -5.21
C ILE A 62 7.18 9.69 -6.25
N ALA A 63 8.13 8.86 -5.82
CA ALA A 63 9.06 8.20 -6.73
C ALA A 63 8.51 6.86 -7.21
N LEU A 64 7.74 6.17 -6.36
CA LEU A 64 7.19 4.85 -6.62
C LEU A 64 5.75 4.78 -6.12
N MET A 65 4.87 4.17 -6.92
CA MET A 65 3.53 3.79 -6.50
C MET A 65 3.38 2.28 -6.66
N GLN A 66 2.86 1.63 -5.63
CA GLN A 66 2.68 0.18 -5.60
C GLN A 66 1.20 -0.14 -5.71
N LEU A 67 0.84 -0.99 -6.68
CA LEU A 67 -0.51 -1.52 -6.82
C LEU A 67 -0.45 -3.03 -6.79
N SER A 68 -1.12 -3.64 -5.82
CA SER A 68 -0.99 -5.07 -5.55
C SER A 68 -2.32 -5.81 -5.69
N THR A 69 -2.29 -6.94 -6.36
CA THR A 69 -3.32 -7.98 -6.28
C THR A 69 -2.86 -9.04 -5.28
N ILE A 70 -3.58 -10.15 -5.13
CA ILE A 70 -3.17 -11.20 -4.18
C ILE A 70 -1.87 -11.91 -4.61
N ASP A 71 -1.58 -11.96 -5.92
CA ASP A 71 -0.50 -12.75 -6.51
C ASP A 71 0.55 -11.95 -7.28
N THR A 72 0.27 -10.67 -7.57
CA THR A 72 1.12 -9.83 -8.41
C THR A 72 1.10 -8.39 -7.91
N CYS A 73 2.29 -7.81 -7.72
CA CYS A 73 2.46 -6.41 -7.39
C CYS A 73 3.17 -5.66 -8.51
N PHE A 74 2.63 -4.49 -8.87
CA PHE A 74 3.16 -3.60 -9.89
C PHE A 74 3.81 -2.39 -9.22
N LEU A 75 5.08 -2.14 -9.55
CA LEU A 75 5.87 -1.04 -9.02
C LEU A 75 6.04 0.03 -10.11
N PHE A 76 5.17 1.04 -10.10
CA PHE A 76 5.20 2.14 -11.06
C PHE A 76 6.31 3.13 -10.70
N ARG A 77 7.37 3.20 -11.52
CA ARG A 77 8.51 4.11 -11.33
C ARG A 77 8.18 5.53 -11.78
N LEU A 78 7.35 6.25 -11.01
CA LEU A 78 6.84 7.59 -11.36
C LEU A 78 7.94 8.67 -11.47
N ASN A 79 9.12 8.43 -10.90
CA ASN A 79 10.29 9.27 -11.15
C ASN A 79 10.86 9.12 -12.57
N LEU A 80 10.61 8.00 -13.25
CA LEU A 80 11.10 7.71 -14.59
C LEU A 80 10.03 7.96 -15.66
N ILE A 81 8.81 7.48 -15.44
CA ILE A 81 7.72 7.55 -16.43
C ILE A 81 6.75 8.71 -16.23
N GLY A 82 7.01 9.57 -15.24
CA GLY A 82 6.06 10.60 -14.83
C GLY A 82 4.79 9.99 -14.25
N PHE A 83 3.62 10.53 -14.61
CA PHE A 83 2.32 10.08 -14.12
C PHE A 83 1.42 9.72 -15.31
N PRO A 84 1.40 8.45 -15.76
CA PRO A 84 0.64 8.04 -16.94
C PRO A 84 -0.86 8.29 -16.80
N ALA A 85 -1.53 8.66 -17.90
CA ALA A 85 -2.97 8.92 -17.88
C ALA A 85 -3.80 7.70 -17.44
N CYS A 86 -3.43 6.50 -17.88
CA CYS A 86 -4.11 5.25 -17.49
C CYS A 86 -4.03 4.99 -15.97
N LEU A 87 -2.96 5.43 -15.31
CA LEU A 87 -2.82 5.33 -13.88
C LEU A 87 -3.77 6.32 -13.18
N ALA A 88 -3.84 7.56 -13.67
CA ALA A 88 -4.77 8.56 -13.16
C ALA A 88 -6.23 8.09 -13.26
N GLU A 89 -6.62 7.54 -14.43
CA GLU A 89 -7.92 6.93 -14.66
C GLU A 89 -8.22 5.80 -13.67
N LEU A 90 -7.25 4.93 -13.39
CA LEU A 90 -7.41 3.85 -12.42
C LEU A 90 -7.63 4.38 -10.99
N LEU A 91 -6.93 5.43 -10.57
CA LEU A 91 -7.07 5.99 -9.23
C LEU A 91 -8.44 6.66 -9.02
N VAL A 92 -9.05 7.21 -10.08
CA VAL A 92 -10.39 7.81 -10.03
C VAL A 92 -11.50 6.83 -10.40
N ASN A 93 -11.18 5.61 -10.81
CA ASN A 93 -12.17 4.59 -11.17
C ASN A 93 -12.96 4.12 -9.93
N PRO A 94 -14.28 4.36 -9.82
CA PRO A 94 -15.07 3.96 -8.67
C PRO A 94 -15.35 2.45 -8.62
N ALA A 95 -15.17 1.71 -9.73
CA ALA A 95 -15.40 0.26 -9.76
C ALA A 95 -14.31 -0.54 -9.03
N VAL A 96 -13.11 0.05 -8.87
CA VAL A 96 -11.97 -0.61 -8.23
C VAL A 96 -11.72 -0.01 -6.86
N LYS A 97 -11.77 -0.82 -5.80
CA LYS A 97 -11.38 -0.39 -4.45
C LYS A 97 -9.86 -0.32 -4.35
N LYS A 98 -9.33 0.78 -3.82
CA LYS A 98 -7.90 0.93 -3.51
C LYS A 98 -7.70 0.90 -2.01
N ILE A 99 -7.01 -0.12 -1.51
CA ILE A 99 -6.84 -0.36 -0.08
C ILE A 99 -5.45 0.09 0.34
N GLY A 100 -5.35 1.10 1.22
CA GLY A 100 -4.08 1.57 1.74
C GLY A 100 -4.16 1.97 3.20
N LEU A 101 -3.05 2.47 3.75
CA LEU A 101 -2.92 2.81 5.16
C LEU A 101 -2.24 4.16 5.32
N SER A 102 -2.85 5.07 6.09
CA SER A 102 -2.39 6.47 6.24
C SER A 102 -2.47 7.32 4.96
N LEU A 103 -3.53 7.12 4.18
CA LEU A 103 -3.74 7.67 2.82
C LEU A 103 -3.77 9.20 2.73
N LYS A 104 -3.94 9.90 3.85
CA LYS A 104 -3.99 11.37 3.88
C LYS A 104 -2.73 11.99 3.28
N ASP A 105 -1.57 11.46 3.63
CA ASP A 105 -0.29 11.97 3.14
C ASP A 105 -0.07 11.57 1.67
N ASP A 106 -0.49 10.36 1.29
CA ASP A 106 -0.47 9.90 -0.11
C ASP A 106 -1.32 10.81 -1.01
N PHE A 107 -2.54 11.15 -0.59
CA PHE A 107 -3.41 12.03 -1.39
C PHE A 107 -2.82 13.42 -1.55
N SER A 108 -2.22 13.98 -0.50
CA SER A 108 -1.49 15.25 -0.58
C SER A 108 -0.32 15.17 -1.56
N ALA A 109 0.42 14.06 -1.54
CA ALA A 109 1.55 13.83 -2.45
C ALA A 109 1.11 13.57 -3.91
N ILE A 110 0.00 12.86 -4.12
CA ILE A 110 -0.61 12.66 -5.44
C ILE A 110 -1.10 14.00 -5.99
N HIS A 111 -1.78 14.81 -5.19
CA HIS A 111 -2.31 16.11 -5.64
C HIS A 111 -1.20 17.05 -6.15
N LYS A 112 0.00 16.97 -5.55
CA LYS A 112 1.19 17.71 -6.00
C LYS A 112 1.75 17.22 -7.34
N ARG A 113 1.47 15.97 -7.73
CA ARG A 113 1.83 15.39 -9.04
C ARG A 113 0.76 15.67 -10.09
N MET A 114 -0.50 15.50 -9.72
CA MET A 114 -1.65 15.60 -10.61
C MET A 114 -2.91 15.97 -9.83
N SER A 115 -3.64 16.97 -10.32
CA SER A 115 -4.93 17.34 -9.73
C SER A 115 -5.99 16.31 -10.12
N LEU A 116 -6.20 15.32 -9.24
CA LEU A 116 -7.25 14.32 -9.36
C LEU A 116 -7.96 14.14 -8.02
N ALA A 117 -9.21 13.66 -8.09
CA ALA A 117 -10.01 13.30 -6.92
C ALA A 117 -10.03 11.76 -6.80
N PRO A 118 -9.18 11.15 -5.95
CA PRO A 118 -9.14 9.69 -5.80
C PRO A 118 -10.50 9.15 -5.38
N ALA A 119 -10.95 8.07 -6.01
CA ALA A 119 -12.27 7.50 -5.76
C ALA A 119 -12.17 6.08 -5.20
N ASN A 120 -13.12 5.69 -4.34
CA ASN A 120 -13.23 4.33 -3.79
C ASN A 120 -11.94 3.82 -3.10
N PHE A 121 -11.34 4.67 -2.27
CA PHE A 121 -10.23 4.28 -1.39
C PHE A 121 -10.75 3.82 -0.03
N VAL A 122 -10.09 2.83 0.55
CA VAL A 122 -10.34 2.34 1.91
C VAL A 122 -9.12 2.68 2.78
N GLU A 123 -9.33 3.54 3.77
CA GLU A 123 -8.34 3.84 4.81
C GLU A 123 -8.35 2.76 5.89
N LEU A 124 -7.32 1.91 5.90
CA LEU A 124 -7.23 0.78 6.81
C LEU A 124 -7.25 1.18 8.28
N GLN A 125 -6.65 2.30 8.68
CA GLN A 125 -6.63 2.72 10.09
C GLN A 125 -8.04 2.94 10.65
N SER A 126 -8.98 3.39 9.81
CA SER A 126 -10.38 3.56 10.21
C SER A 126 -11.14 2.24 10.09
N PHE A 127 -10.89 1.48 9.02
CA PHE A 127 -11.55 0.21 8.75
C PHE A 127 -11.30 -0.84 9.84
N VAL A 128 -10.06 -1.00 10.32
CA VAL A 128 -9.72 -2.05 11.30
C VAL A 128 -10.30 -1.81 12.69
N LYS A 129 -10.65 -0.55 13.02
CA LYS A 129 -11.27 -0.19 14.31
C LYS A 129 -12.67 -0.77 14.46
N ASP A 130 -13.41 -0.95 13.36
CA ASP A 130 -14.72 -1.64 13.37
C ASP A 130 -14.62 -3.10 13.85
N TYR A 131 -13.41 -3.67 13.82
CA TYR A 131 -13.09 -5.03 14.24
C TYR A 131 -12.31 -5.08 15.55
N GLY A 132 -12.21 -3.95 16.27
CA GLY A 132 -11.57 -3.86 17.58
C GLY A 132 -10.06 -3.66 17.56
N ILE A 133 -9.43 -3.52 16.39
CA ILE A 133 -7.99 -3.27 16.31
C ILE A 133 -7.74 -1.79 16.52
N GLU A 134 -7.04 -1.43 17.60
CA GLU A 134 -6.76 -0.03 17.97
C GLU A 134 -5.45 0.49 17.36
N ASP A 135 -4.62 -0.42 16.84
CA ASP A 135 -3.34 -0.10 16.23
C ASP A 135 -3.47 0.56 14.86
N ASN A 136 -2.60 1.55 14.59
CA ASN A 136 -2.61 2.32 13.35
C ASN A 136 -1.44 1.99 12.40
N GLY A 137 -0.48 1.17 12.85
CA GLY A 137 0.71 0.82 12.06
C GLY A 137 0.54 -0.51 11.34
N LEU A 138 0.80 -0.53 10.02
CA LEU A 138 0.66 -1.72 9.16
C LEU A 138 1.21 -2.99 9.79
N GLN A 139 2.44 -2.95 10.31
CA GLN A 139 3.11 -4.14 10.88
C GLN A 139 2.42 -4.69 12.14
N ARG A 140 1.83 -3.80 12.95
CA ARG A 140 1.17 -4.17 14.19
C ARG A 140 -0.20 -4.76 13.88
N ILE A 141 -0.94 -4.10 12.98
CA ILE A 141 -2.21 -4.62 12.45
C ILE A 141 -2.00 -5.99 11.81
N TYR A 142 -0.97 -6.13 10.95
CA TYR A 142 -0.65 -7.40 10.30
C TYR A 142 -0.25 -8.48 11.31
N GLY A 143 0.56 -8.13 12.31
CA GLY A 143 0.96 -9.05 13.38
C GLY A 143 -0.21 -9.54 14.23
N ILE A 144 -1.17 -8.66 14.54
CA ILE A 144 -2.40 -9.02 15.26
C ILE A 144 -3.24 -10.04 14.49
N LEU A 145 -3.32 -9.90 13.16
CA LEU A 145 -4.19 -10.72 12.33
C LEU A 145 -3.55 -12.03 11.84
N PHE A 146 -2.24 -12.01 11.59
CA PHE A 146 -1.57 -13.10 10.87
C PHE A 146 -0.39 -13.71 11.64
N GLU A 147 -0.09 -13.23 12.85
CA GLU A 147 1.02 -13.70 13.68
C GLU A 147 2.38 -13.72 12.95
N LYS A 148 2.57 -12.70 12.11
CA LYS A 148 3.77 -12.51 11.28
C LYS A 148 4.25 -11.07 11.35
N ARG A 149 5.56 -10.88 11.19
CA ARG A 149 6.18 -9.54 11.21
C ARG A 149 6.53 -9.07 9.80
N ILE A 150 6.22 -7.82 9.50
CA ILE A 150 6.68 -7.11 8.31
C ILE A 150 7.97 -6.34 8.67
N SER A 151 8.97 -6.33 7.79
CA SER A 151 10.23 -5.59 8.01
C SER A 151 10.06 -4.10 7.76
N LYS A 152 10.82 -3.23 8.47
CA LYS A 152 10.89 -1.77 8.21
C LYS A 152 12.08 -1.35 7.32
N GLY A 153 12.88 -2.32 6.88
CA GLY A 153 14.26 -2.07 6.46
C GLY A 153 14.46 -1.08 5.31
N GLN A 154 13.46 -0.89 4.44
CA GLN A 154 13.59 -0.05 3.24
C GLN A 154 12.75 1.24 3.29
N ARG A 155 12.05 1.51 4.39
CA ARG A 155 11.19 2.71 4.51
C ARG A 155 11.94 4.04 4.30
N LEU A 156 13.22 4.08 4.64
CA LEU A 156 14.08 5.27 4.51
C LEU A 156 15.10 5.13 3.37
N SER A 157 14.80 4.30 2.37
CA SER A 157 15.68 4.08 1.21
C SER A 157 15.57 5.21 0.19
N ASN A 158 16.60 5.34 -0.66
CA ASN A 158 16.50 6.21 -1.82
C ASN A 158 15.61 5.55 -2.89
N TRP A 159 14.37 5.98 -2.99
CA TRP A 159 13.41 5.47 -3.98
C TRP A 159 13.57 6.09 -5.38
N GLU A 160 14.46 7.07 -5.54
CA GLU A 160 14.79 7.67 -6.84
C GLU A 160 15.98 6.98 -7.54
N VAL A 161 16.54 5.90 -6.98
CA VAL A 161 17.65 5.15 -7.60
C VAL A 161 17.29 4.61 -9.00
N ASP A 162 18.27 4.56 -9.90
CA ASP A 162 18.03 4.12 -11.29
C ASP A 162 17.47 2.70 -11.36
N VAL A 163 18.02 1.79 -10.55
CA VAL A 163 17.60 0.39 -10.46
C VAL A 163 17.28 0.05 -9.01
N LEU A 164 16.04 -0.38 -8.76
CA LEU A 164 15.63 -0.87 -7.44
C LEU A 164 16.34 -2.20 -7.13
N SER A 165 16.87 -2.32 -5.92
CA SER A 165 17.35 -3.61 -5.39
C SER A 165 16.19 -4.56 -5.12
N ASP A 166 16.46 -5.86 -5.05
CA ASP A 166 15.42 -6.85 -4.73
C ASP A 166 14.83 -6.64 -3.34
N SER A 167 15.61 -6.13 -2.40
CA SER A 167 15.12 -5.77 -1.07
C SER A 167 14.10 -4.62 -1.10
N GLN A 168 14.33 -3.61 -1.94
CA GLN A 168 13.38 -2.50 -2.16
C GLN A 168 12.12 -2.99 -2.84
N LYS A 169 12.26 -3.81 -3.89
CA LYS A 169 11.12 -4.41 -4.61
C LYS A 169 10.24 -5.22 -3.65
N MET A 170 10.84 -6.12 -2.87
CA MET A 170 10.16 -6.98 -1.93
C MET A 170 9.44 -6.19 -0.83
N TYR A 171 10.12 -5.18 -0.26
CA TYR A 171 9.52 -4.30 0.74
C TYR A 171 8.29 -3.57 0.19
N ALA A 172 8.45 -2.88 -0.95
CA ALA A 172 7.40 -2.10 -1.58
C ALA A 172 6.18 -2.97 -1.95
N ALA A 173 6.44 -4.16 -2.49
CA ALA A 173 5.38 -5.09 -2.84
C ALA A 173 4.63 -5.64 -1.61
N LEU A 174 5.37 -5.92 -0.52
CA LEU A 174 4.81 -6.41 0.73
C LEU A 174 3.87 -5.39 1.38
N ASP A 175 4.20 -4.10 1.37
CA ASP A 175 3.38 -3.07 2.02
C ASP A 175 2.01 -2.92 1.35
N ALA A 176 1.96 -2.75 0.02
CA ALA A 176 0.69 -2.70 -0.71
C ALA A 176 -0.10 -4.01 -0.62
N TRP A 177 0.57 -5.17 -0.72
CA TRP A 177 -0.11 -6.47 -0.59
C TRP A 177 -0.69 -6.70 0.80
N ALA A 178 0.04 -6.32 1.86
CA ALA A 178 -0.39 -6.46 3.24
C ALA A 178 -1.67 -5.67 3.49
N CYS A 179 -1.80 -4.47 2.91
CA CYS A 179 -3.03 -3.68 2.96
C CYS A 179 -4.23 -4.47 2.40
N LEU A 180 -4.10 -5.03 1.19
CA LEU A 180 -5.15 -5.84 0.58
C LEU A 180 -5.48 -7.09 1.40
N ARG A 181 -4.47 -7.74 1.97
CA ARG A 181 -4.66 -8.93 2.81
C ARG A 181 -5.42 -8.65 4.09
N ILE A 182 -5.09 -7.57 4.78
CA ILE A 182 -5.81 -7.12 5.98
C ILE A 182 -7.28 -6.88 5.65
N TYR A 183 -7.55 -6.16 4.55
CA TYR A 183 -8.92 -5.90 4.13
C TYR A 183 -9.69 -7.19 3.81
N ASN A 184 -9.09 -8.10 3.03
CA ASN A 184 -9.74 -9.36 2.66
C ASN A 184 -9.99 -10.29 3.86
N GLU A 185 -9.11 -10.27 4.87
CA GLU A 185 -9.28 -11.03 6.11
C GLU A 185 -10.50 -10.54 6.90
N LEU A 186 -10.72 -9.23 6.94
CA LEU A 186 -11.73 -8.63 7.81
C LEU A 186 -13.07 -8.36 7.13
N LYS A 187 -13.12 -8.11 5.81
CA LYS A 187 -14.32 -7.59 5.12
C LYS A 187 -15.60 -8.42 5.27
N ASN A 188 -15.47 -9.72 5.58
CA ASN A 188 -16.58 -10.65 5.76
C ASN A 188 -16.78 -11.06 7.22
N LYS A 189 -16.03 -10.49 8.17
CA LYS A 189 -16.19 -10.76 9.61
C LYS A 189 -17.25 -9.85 10.22
N GLU A 190 -17.82 -10.29 11.33
CA GLU A 190 -18.73 -9.46 12.10
C GLU A 190 -17.99 -8.28 12.73
N LYS A 191 -18.56 -7.08 12.58
CA LYS A 191 -18.06 -5.86 13.20
C LYS A 191 -18.46 -5.82 14.67
N ILE A 192 -17.57 -5.38 15.54
CA ILE A 192 -17.84 -5.30 16.99
C ILE A 192 -18.93 -4.25 17.29
N ASN A 193 -19.02 -3.21 16.48
CA ASN A 193 -20.03 -2.15 16.63
C ASN A 193 -21.45 -2.55 16.15
N SER A 194 -21.62 -3.76 15.58
CA SER A 194 -22.90 -4.30 15.13
C SER A 194 -23.82 -4.78 16.28
N VAL A 195 -23.30 -4.88 17.51
CA VAL A 195 -24.01 -5.47 18.67
C VAL A 195 -24.60 -4.38 19.58
N ARG A 196 -24.60 -3.10 19.17
CA ARG A 196 -25.06 -1.96 19.99
C ARG A 196 -26.28 -1.19 19.42
N SER A 197 -26.99 -1.76 18.46
CA SER A 197 -28.25 -1.20 17.92
C SER A 197 -29.45 -2.06 18.30
#